data_AF-A0A6A6CVW6-F1
#
_entry.id   AF-A0A6A6CVW6-F1
#
_cell.length_a   1.000
_cell.length_b   1.000
_cell.length_c   1.000
_cell.angle_alpha   90.00
_cell.angle_beta   90.00
_cell.angle_gamma   90.00
#
_symmetry.space_group_name_H-M   'P 1'
#
loop_
_entity.id
_entity.type
_entity.pdbx_description
1 polymer ?
#
loop_
_entity_poly.entity_id
_entity_poly.type
_entity_poly.pdbx_seq_one_letter_code
_entity_poly.pdbx_strand_id
1 'polypeptide(L)'
;MEEILSMNPRPDFVEVITWNDAGESHYIGNIWGEGYNPQELAYGNVQDWPHFGWQSLVASFIDAFKSGKDSSSMFPASGQKPAGAMWYRTFPKNASCSEDPMGRPNGAGSAVDSVNFAVAVPTSAHGYTLVVTSGTTKLQTFTLQPGLNYAAVPGLNMGTQRADIYAPNSNTPALSAAGGHAVTSEPSLPSNICNFNFQVVPFT
;
A
#
# COMPACT_ATOMS: atom_id res chain seq x y z
N MET A 1 -9.16 4.32 8.13
CA MET A 1 -8.92 3.73 9.47
C MET A 1 -9.10 4.78 10.55
N GLU A 2 -8.33 5.87 10.56
CA GLU A 2 -8.46 6.96 11.54
C GLU A 2 -9.90 7.48 11.70
N GLU A 3 -10.55 7.85 10.60
CA GLU A 3 -11.95 8.31 10.62
C GLU A 3 -12.92 7.31 11.28
N ILE A 4 -12.73 6.01 11.05
CA ILE A 4 -13.59 4.98 11.66
C ILE A 4 -13.33 4.89 13.17
N LEU A 5 -12.08 5.03 13.60
CA LEU A 5 -11.72 5.01 15.02
C LEU A 5 -12.14 6.28 15.76
N SER A 6 -12.38 7.40 15.06
CA SER A 6 -12.81 8.68 15.65
C SER A 6 -14.33 8.89 15.63
N MET A 7 -15.10 8.03 14.96
CA MET A 7 -16.57 8.11 14.93
C MET A 7 -17.18 8.07 16.33
N ASN A 8 -18.15 8.97 16.58
CA ASN A 8 -18.96 9.00 17.79
C ASN A 8 -20.45 9.15 17.43
N PRO A 9 -21.31 8.14 17.71
CA PRO A 9 -20.98 6.87 18.37
C PRO A 9 -20.05 5.99 17.51
N ARG A 10 -19.26 5.13 18.15
CA ARG A 10 -18.46 4.13 17.45
C ARG A 10 -19.40 3.19 16.68
N PRO A 11 -19.12 2.83 15.42
CA PRO A 11 -19.95 1.88 14.71
C PRO A 11 -19.93 0.51 15.40
N ASP A 12 -21.04 -0.22 15.32
CA ASP A 12 -21.15 -1.57 15.86
C ASP A 12 -20.35 -2.58 15.01
N PHE A 13 -20.26 -2.34 13.70
CA PHE A 13 -19.59 -3.18 12.72
C PHE A 13 -18.78 -2.34 11.73
N VAL A 14 -17.70 -2.95 11.22
CA VAL A 14 -16.88 -2.41 10.13
C VAL A 14 -16.63 -3.55 9.16
N GLU A 15 -16.77 -3.27 7.86
CA GLU A 15 -16.50 -4.22 6.79
C GLU A 15 -15.20 -3.86 6.07
N VAL A 16 -14.38 -4.87 5.81
CA VAL A 16 -13.22 -4.75 4.92
C VAL A 16 -13.61 -5.33 3.57
N ILE A 17 -13.84 -4.44 2.61
CA ILE A 17 -14.23 -4.77 1.23
C ILE A 17 -12.93 -4.72 0.40
N THR A 18 -12.41 -5.85 -0.12
CA THR A 18 -12.91 -7.24 -0.03
C THR A 18 -11.82 -8.23 0.37
N TRP A 19 -12.21 -9.48 0.60
CA TRP A 19 -11.23 -10.55 0.75
C TRP A 19 -10.51 -10.87 -0.57
N ASN A 20 -11.23 -10.95 -1.70
CA ASN A 20 -10.70 -11.56 -2.91
C ASN A 20 -11.22 -10.97 -4.23
N ASP A 21 -11.69 -9.73 -4.29
CA ASP A 21 -12.15 -9.12 -5.55
C ASP A 21 -10.97 -8.62 -6.41
N ALA A 22 -10.50 -9.48 -7.32
CA ALA A 22 -9.38 -9.17 -8.21
C ALA A 22 -9.72 -8.09 -9.24
N GLY A 23 -10.96 -8.06 -9.73
CA GLY A 23 -11.41 -7.16 -10.79
C GLY A 23 -11.45 -5.68 -10.35
N GLU A 24 -11.61 -5.44 -9.04
CA GLU A 24 -11.70 -4.08 -8.48
C GLU A 24 -10.47 -3.65 -7.66
N SER A 25 -9.43 -4.48 -7.56
CA SER A 25 -8.13 -4.13 -6.95
C SER A 25 -8.14 -3.72 -5.47
N HIS A 26 -9.17 -4.08 -4.72
CA HIS A 26 -9.26 -3.79 -3.27
C HIS A 26 -9.31 -5.06 -2.42
N TYR A 27 -8.83 -6.18 -2.94
CA TYR A 27 -8.70 -7.40 -2.17
C TYR A 27 -7.58 -7.27 -1.15
N ILE A 28 -7.68 -7.97 -0.02
CA ILE A 28 -6.59 -8.08 0.95
C ILE A 28 -6.12 -9.53 1.14
N GLY A 29 -6.78 -10.49 0.50
CA GLY A 29 -6.58 -11.91 0.67
C GLY A 29 -6.05 -12.60 -0.58
N ASN A 30 -6.29 -13.90 -0.63
CA ASN A 30 -5.94 -14.75 -1.77
C ASN A 30 -6.90 -14.52 -2.95
N ILE A 31 -6.37 -14.59 -4.17
CA ILE A 31 -7.14 -14.78 -5.41
C ILE A 31 -6.97 -16.22 -5.88
N TRP A 32 -8.07 -16.98 -5.88
CA TRP A 32 -8.16 -18.30 -6.50
C TRP A 32 -8.60 -18.09 -7.95
N GLY A 33 -7.92 -18.70 -8.92
CA GLY A 33 -8.21 -18.47 -10.34
C GLY A 33 -9.60 -18.95 -10.76
N GLU A 34 -10.16 -19.91 -10.02
CA GLU A 34 -11.50 -20.43 -10.23
C GLU A 34 -12.56 -19.34 -10.00
N GLY A 35 -13.28 -18.98 -11.06
CA GLY A 35 -14.34 -17.97 -11.02
C GLY A 35 -13.96 -16.62 -11.63
N TYR A 36 -12.68 -16.43 -11.98
CA TYR A 36 -12.23 -15.26 -12.72
C TYR A 36 -12.01 -15.58 -14.19
N ASN A 37 -12.36 -14.63 -15.05
CA ASN A 37 -12.00 -14.66 -16.45
C ASN A 37 -10.52 -14.22 -16.64
N PRO A 38 -9.92 -14.49 -17.82
CA PRO A 38 -8.52 -14.13 -18.08
C PRO A 38 -8.21 -12.64 -17.93
N GLN A 39 -9.17 -11.75 -18.22
CA GLN A 39 -8.99 -10.30 -18.11
C GLN A 39 -8.89 -9.86 -16.65
N GLU A 40 -9.73 -10.42 -15.77
CA GLU A 40 -9.67 -10.16 -14.32
C GLU A 40 -8.34 -10.64 -13.73
N LEU A 41 -7.87 -11.84 -14.09
CA LEU A 41 -6.59 -12.37 -13.59
C LEU A 41 -5.37 -11.64 -14.14
N ALA A 42 -5.50 -11.02 -15.33
CA ALA A 42 -4.46 -10.15 -15.86
C ALA A 42 -4.44 -8.78 -15.15
N TYR A 43 -5.57 -8.35 -14.57
CA TYR A 43 -5.70 -7.13 -13.79
C TYR A 43 -5.31 -7.33 -12.31
N GLY A 44 -5.65 -8.47 -11.71
CA GLY A 44 -5.36 -8.78 -10.30
C GLY A 44 -5.09 -10.26 -10.08
N ASN A 45 -3.93 -10.59 -9.51
CA ASN A 45 -3.58 -11.93 -9.08
C ASN A 45 -2.53 -11.86 -7.96
N VAL A 46 -2.37 -12.92 -7.18
CA VAL A 46 -1.46 -12.91 -6.02
C VAL A 46 0.03 -13.01 -6.39
N GLN A 47 0.34 -13.42 -7.62
CA GLN A 47 1.71 -13.62 -8.10
C GLN A 47 2.36 -12.28 -8.47
N ASP A 48 1.63 -11.44 -9.22
CA ASP A 48 2.10 -10.15 -9.72
C ASP A 48 1.55 -8.97 -8.90
N TRP A 49 0.37 -9.11 -8.29
CA TRP A 49 -0.34 -8.03 -7.57
C TRP A 49 -0.66 -8.40 -6.11
N PRO A 50 0.32 -8.82 -5.29
CA PRO A 50 0.04 -9.30 -3.94
C PRO A 50 -0.50 -8.18 -3.02
N HIS A 51 -1.81 -8.16 -2.76
CA HIS A 51 -2.42 -7.16 -1.84
C HIS A 51 -2.42 -7.57 -0.37
N PHE A 52 -1.94 -8.77 -0.04
CA PHE A 52 -1.82 -9.22 1.35
C PHE A 52 -0.87 -8.33 2.19
N GLY A 53 -0.08 -7.44 1.58
CA GLY A 53 0.74 -6.49 2.30
C GLY A 53 -0.05 -5.59 3.27
N TRP A 54 -1.32 -5.29 2.95
CA TRP A 54 -2.20 -4.53 3.85
C TRP A 54 -2.63 -5.30 5.11
N GLN A 55 -2.56 -6.63 5.14
CA GLN A 55 -3.12 -7.44 6.23
C GLN A 55 -2.55 -7.09 7.60
N SER A 56 -1.25 -6.78 7.69
CA SER A 56 -0.62 -6.42 8.97
C SER A 56 -1.15 -5.09 9.54
N LEU A 57 -1.46 -4.13 8.66
CA LEU A 57 -2.10 -2.87 9.03
C LEU A 57 -3.56 -3.11 9.43
N VAL A 58 -4.29 -3.92 8.65
CA VAL A 58 -5.69 -4.28 8.94
C VAL A 58 -5.81 -5.00 10.27
N ALA A 59 -4.90 -5.93 10.59
CA ALA A 59 -4.86 -6.60 11.90
C ALA A 59 -4.69 -5.59 13.05
N SER A 60 -3.78 -4.63 12.89
CA SER A 60 -3.55 -3.55 13.87
C SER A 60 -4.80 -2.68 14.05
N PHE A 61 -5.52 -2.39 12.97
CA PHE A 61 -6.80 -1.66 13.02
C PHE A 61 -7.90 -2.47 13.71
N ILE A 62 -8.02 -3.77 13.43
CA ILE A 62 -9.00 -4.66 14.08
C ILE A 62 -8.79 -4.66 15.59
N ASP A 63 -7.55 -4.77 16.06
CA ASP A 63 -7.23 -4.76 17.48
C ASP A 63 -7.59 -3.43 18.14
N ALA A 64 -7.27 -2.30 17.49
CA ALA A 64 -7.61 -0.97 17.97
C ALA A 64 -9.14 -0.77 18.04
N PHE A 65 -9.84 -1.10 16.96
CA PHE A 65 -11.29 -0.98 16.85
C PHE A 65 -12.00 -1.80 17.93
N LYS A 66 -11.67 -3.09 18.08
CA LYS A 66 -12.26 -3.96 19.11
C LYS A 66 -12.00 -3.45 20.52
N SER A 67 -10.81 -2.88 20.75
CA SER A 67 -10.40 -2.33 22.05
C SER A 67 -10.93 -0.92 22.33
N GLY A 68 -11.64 -0.28 21.38
CA GLY A 68 -12.11 1.11 21.53
C GLY A 68 -10.97 2.13 21.60
N LYS A 69 -9.86 1.87 20.90
CA LYS A 69 -8.70 2.77 20.80
C LYS A 69 -8.80 3.67 19.57
N ASP A 70 -8.21 4.85 19.65
CA ASP A 70 -8.06 5.77 18.52
C ASP A 70 -6.80 5.48 17.67
N SER A 71 -6.56 6.29 16.64
CA SER A 71 -5.40 6.16 15.74
C SER A 71 -4.04 6.32 16.45
N SER A 72 -3.96 7.14 17.51
CA SER A 72 -2.72 7.32 18.29
C SER A 72 -2.35 6.08 19.10
N SER A 73 -3.33 5.22 19.37
CA SER A 73 -3.18 3.95 20.08
C SER A 73 -3.35 2.71 19.19
N MET A 74 -3.31 2.90 17.86
CA MET A 74 -3.29 1.81 16.88
C MET A 74 -1.86 1.30 16.70
N PHE A 75 -1.49 0.31 17.50
CA PHE A 75 -0.15 -0.31 17.50
C PHE A 75 -0.12 -1.61 16.67
N PRO A 76 1.07 -2.12 16.29
CA PRO A 76 1.19 -3.41 15.62
C PRO A 76 0.50 -4.52 16.42
N ALA A 77 -0.35 -5.31 15.76
CA ALA A 77 -1.00 -6.47 16.38
C ALA A 77 0.01 -7.49 16.97
N SER A 78 1.21 -7.59 16.38
CA SER A 78 2.30 -8.43 16.90
C SER A 78 3.03 -7.83 18.11
N GLY A 79 2.85 -6.53 18.38
CA GLY A 79 3.44 -5.78 19.51
C GLY A 79 4.93 -5.44 19.42
N GLN A 80 5.67 -5.92 18.40
CA GLN A 80 7.14 -5.88 18.42
C GLN A 80 7.76 -4.88 17.44
N LYS A 81 7.30 -4.87 16.20
CA LYS A 81 7.89 -4.11 15.09
C LYS A 81 6.80 -3.31 14.37
N PRO A 82 7.14 -2.17 13.74
CA PRO A 82 6.20 -1.46 12.89
C PRO A 82 5.53 -2.42 11.88
N ALA A 83 4.23 -2.25 11.66
CA ALA A 83 3.42 -3.12 10.81
C ALA A 83 2.62 -2.28 9.82
N GLY A 84 2.76 -2.57 8.53
CA GLY A 84 2.01 -1.90 7.49
C GLY A 84 2.56 -2.15 6.10
N ALA A 85 2.24 -1.25 5.17
CA ALA A 85 2.63 -1.36 3.77
C ALA A 85 2.86 -0.01 3.11
N MET A 86 3.59 -0.06 2.01
CA MET A 86 3.68 0.97 0.98
C MET A 86 2.87 0.52 -0.24
N TRP A 87 2.21 1.45 -0.95
CA TRP A 87 1.57 1.13 -2.22
C TRP A 87 1.61 2.26 -3.24
N TYR A 88 1.65 1.88 -4.51
CA TYR A 88 1.79 2.79 -5.66
C TYR A 88 1.30 2.11 -6.94
N ARG A 89 0.97 2.90 -7.97
CA ARG A 89 0.64 2.38 -9.31
C ARG A 89 1.91 2.16 -10.12
N THR A 90 1.93 1.12 -10.94
CA THR A 90 3.08 0.83 -11.83
C THR A 90 3.09 1.69 -13.09
N PHE A 91 2.02 2.46 -13.34
CA PHE A 91 1.93 3.40 -14.44
C PHE A 91 1.51 4.79 -13.95
N PRO A 92 2.14 5.87 -14.46
CA PRO A 92 1.66 7.22 -14.24
C PRO A 92 0.23 7.40 -14.75
N LYS A 93 -0.50 8.34 -14.18
CA LYS A 93 -1.87 8.68 -14.63
C LYS A 93 -1.97 9.08 -16.11
N ASN A 94 -0.85 9.58 -16.65
CA ASN A 94 -0.71 10.05 -18.03
C ASN A 94 0.03 9.04 -18.94
N ALA A 95 0.22 7.79 -18.52
CA ALA A 95 0.71 6.73 -19.40
C ALA A 95 -0.17 6.64 -20.66
N SER A 96 0.44 6.44 -21.84
CA SER A 96 -0.35 6.46 -23.08
C SER A 96 -1.20 5.20 -23.21
N CYS A 97 -0.68 4.07 -22.71
CA CYS A 97 -1.33 2.77 -22.77
C CYS A 97 -1.69 2.36 -24.21
N SER A 98 -0.86 2.74 -25.20
CA SER A 98 -1.18 2.52 -26.62
C SER A 98 -1.16 1.05 -27.04
N GLU A 99 -0.39 0.24 -26.33
CA GLU A 99 -0.27 -1.21 -26.55
C GLU A 99 -1.36 -2.02 -25.82
N ASP A 100 -2.14 -1.37 -24.94
CA ASP A 100 -3.24 -2.01 -24.24
C ASP A 100 -4.51 -1.99 -25.12
N PRO A 101 -5.06 -3.16 -25.52
CA PRO A 101 -6.27 -3.21 -26.33
C PRO A 101 -7.52 -2.66 -25.61
N MET A 102 -7.50 -2.59 -24.27
CA MET A 102 -8.55 -1.94 -23.48
C MET A 102 -8.33 -0.43 -23.34
N GLY A 103 -7.11 0.04 -23.63
CA GLY A 103 -6.68 1.42 -23.50
C GLY A 103 -6.61 1.90 -22.05
N ARG A 104 -6.30 3.19 -21.89
CA ARG A 104 -6.22 3.82 -20.57
C ARG A 104 -7.59 3.84 -19.87
N PRO A 105 -7.69 3.48 -18.57
CA PRO A 105 -8.95 3.48 -17.84
C PRO A 105 -9.69 4.82 -17.87
N ASN A 106 -11.02 4.76 -17.97
CA ASN A 106 -11.88 5.93 -17.79
C ASN A 106 -11.66 6.53 -16.39
N GLY A 107 -11.58 7.85 -16.29
CA GLY A 107 -11.36 8.53 -15.01
C GLY A 107 -9.91 8.55 -14.50
N ALA A 108 -8.94 7.99 -15.25
CA ALA A 108 -7.52 8.00 -14.88
C ALA A 108 -6.95 9.41 -14.61
N GLY A 109 -7.58 10.48 -15.11
CA GLY A 109 -7.20 11.87 -14.80
C GLY A 109 -7.34 12.26 -13.32
N SER A 110 -8.21 11.57 -12.58
CA SER A 110 -8.40 11.76 -11.13
C SER A 110 -7.33 11.07 -10.29
N ALA A 111 -6.53 10.19 -10.90
CA ALA A 111 -5.49 9.47 -10.19
C ALA A 111 -4.34 10.43 -9.79
N VAL A 112 -3.76 10.16 -8.63
CA VAL A 112 -2.60 10.91 -8.12
C VAL A 112 -1.36 10.03 -8.27
N ASP A 113 -0.30 10.61 -8.81
CA ASP A 113 1.00 9.96 -8.96
C ASP A 113 1.78 10.10 -7.64
N SER A 114 1.49 9.18 -6.72
CA SER A 114 2.06 9.15 -5.36
C SER A 114 2.59 7.77 -4.97
N VAL A 115 3.57 7.79 -4.06
CA VAL A 115 3.93 6.64 -3.24
C VAL A 115 3.22 6.80 -1.90
N ASN A 116 2.33 5.88 -1.57
CA ASN A 116 1.52 5.94 -0.37
C ASN A 116 2.06 4.96 0.66
N PHE A 117 1.88 5.25 1.95
CA PHE A 117 2.15 4.28 3.00
C PHE A 117 1.21 4.47 4.18
N ALA A 118 1.05 3.40 4.95
CA ALA A 118 0.50 3.44 6.29
C ALA A 118 1.21 2.39 7.15
N VAL A 119 1.57 2.76 8.37
CA VAL A 119 2.32 1.93 9.31
C VAL A 119 1.84 2.18 10.75
N ALA A 120 1.47 1.12 11.45
CA ALA A 120 1.29 1.12 12.89
C ALA A 120 2.66 0.99 13.56
N VAL A 121 2.98 1.85 14.51
CA VAL A 121 4.30 1.96 15.15
C VAL A 121 4.16 1.69 16.65
N PRO A 122 4.95 0.79 17.26
CA PRO A 122 4.81 0.46 18.66
C PRO A 122 5.25 1.63 19.56
N THR A 123 4.80 1.64 20.81
CA THR A 123 5.16 2.66 21.80
C THR A 123 6.66 2.75 22.05
N SER A 124 7.40 1.65 21.88
CA SER A 124 8.86 1.59 22.06
C SER A 124 9.67 2.23 20.93
N ALA A 125 9.08 2.51 19.77
CA ALA A 125 9.79 2.97 18.57
C ALA A 125 10.01 4.49 18.54
N HIS A 126 10.67 5.04 19.56
CA HIS A 126 10.97 6.47 19.63
C HIS A 126 12.09 6.87 18.68
N GLY A 127 11.89 7.98 17.95
CA GLY A 127 12.90 8.57 17.06
C GLY A 127 13.13 7.81 15.76
N TYR A 128 12.25 6.86 15.43
CA TYR A 128 12.30 6.16 14.14
C TYR A 128 11.96 7.14 13.01
N THR A 129 12.56 6.92 11.84
CA THR A 129 12.25 7.69 10.63
C THR A 129 11.82 6.79 9.50
N LEU A 130 10.96 7.29 8.63
CA LEU A 130 10.55 6.63 7.39
C LEU A 130 10.99 7.48 6.20
N VAL A 131 11.73 6.89 5.28
CA VAL A 131 12.21 7.54 4.06
C VAL A 131 11.50 6.94 2.86
N VAL A 132 10.82 7.78 2.08
CA VAL A 132 10.16 7.37 0.83
C VAL A 132 11.04 7.75 -0.35
N THR A 133 11.34 6.76 -1.20
CA THR A 133 12.15 6.89 -2.41
C THR A 133 11.38 6.39 -3.62
N SER A 134 11.46 7.15 -4.71
CA SER A 134 10.82 6.84 -5.98
C SER A 134 11.83 6.94 -7.11
N GLY A 135 12.06 5.81 -7.80
CA GLY A 135 13.20 5.66 -8.70
C GLY A 135 14.52 5.91 -7.95
N THR A 136 15.28 6.89 -8.42
CA THR A 136 16.52 7.34 -7.78
C THR A 136 16.33 8.53 -6.84
N THR A 137 15.11 9.03 -6.69
CA THR A 137 14.82 10.28 -5.96
C THR A 137 14.26 10.00 -4.58
N LYS A 138 14.91 10.53 -3.54
CA LYS A 138 14.33 10.59 -2.20
C LYS A 138 13.23 11.66 -2.18
N LEU A 139 11.98 11.24 -2.01
CA LEU A 139 10.82 12.14 -2.02
C LEU A 139 10.66 12.86 -0.69
N GLN A 140 10.62 12.09 0.41
CA GLN A 140 10.36 12.66 1.73
C GLN A 140 10.92 11.79 2.87
N THR A 141 11.18 12.42 4.00
CA THR A 141 11.51 11.77 5.27
C THR A 141 10.50 12.18 6.33
N PHE A 142 9.99 11.21 7.06
CA PHE A 142 9.02 11.38 8.15
C PHE A 142 9.65 10.96 9.47
N THR A 143 9.38 11.68 10.54
CA THR A 143 9.61 11.18 11.91
C THR A 143 8.38 10.42 12.34
N LEU A 144 8.53 9.12 12.62
CA LEU A 144 7.43 8.27 13.05
C LEU A 144 7.08 8.53 14.52
N GLN A 145 5.79 8.51 14.82
CA GLN A 145 5.25 8.54 16.18
C GLN A 145 4.65 7.19 16.55
N PRO A 146 4.55 6.82 17.83
CA PRO A 146 3.69 5.71 18.24
C PRO A 146 2.26 5.84 17.70
N GLY A 147 1.67 4.72 17.28
CA GLY A 147 0.33 4.70 16.68
C GLY A 147 0.37 4.62 15.15
N LEU A 148 -0.74 5.01 14.52
CA LEU A 148 -0.87 5.02 13.06
C LEU A 148 -0.15 6.23 12.44
N ASN A 149 0.74 5.97 11.49
CA ASN A 149 1.40 6.98 10.64
C ASN A 149 1.07 6.66 9.19
N TYR A 150 0.68 7.66 8.40
CA TYR A 150 0.35 7.46 7.00
C TYR A 150 0.56 8.74 6.19
N ALA A 151 0.85 8.60 4.91
CA ALA A 151 0.88 9.72 3.98
C ALA A 151 0.69 9.25 2.53
N ALA A 152 0.16 10.14 1.69
CA ALA A 152 0.29 10.07 0.25
C ALA A 152 1.43 11.01 -0.17
N VAL A 153 2.54 10.45 -0.65
CA VAL A 153 3.74 11.22 -0.99
C VAL A 153 3.76 11.48 -2.50
N PRO A 154 3.47 12.70 -2.97
CA PRO A 154 3.49 13.02 -4.40
C PRO A 154 4.91 12.97 -4.96
N GLY A 155 5.02 12.80 -6.28
CA GLY A 155 6.30 12.78 -6.98
C GLY A 155 6.73 11.39 -7.43
N LEU A 156 5.77 10.52 -7.77
CA LEU A 156 6.07 9.21 -8.36
C LEU A 156 6.93 9.37 -9.62
N ASN A 157 8.09 8.73 -9.62
CA ASN A 157 9.05 8.64 -10.71
C ASN A 157 9.12 7.21 -11.24
N MET A 158 9.63 7.07 -12.48
CA MET A 158 9.93 5.78 -13.08
C MET A 158 10.94 4.98 -12.25
N GLY A 159 10.88 3.66 -12.36
CA GLY A 159 11.77 2.73 -11.69
C GLY A 159 11.19 2.17 -10.39
N THR A 160 12.06 1.63 -9.55
CA THR A 160 11.66 0.96 -8.31
C THR A 160 11.18 1.96 -7.27
N GLN A 161 10.26 1.51 -6.42
CA GLN A 161 9.74 2.30 -5.31
C GLN A 161 10.17 1.65 -4.00
N ARG A 162 10.42 2.48 -2.99
CA ARG A 162 10.89 2.00 -1.69
C ARG A 162 10.44 2.90 -0.55
N ALA A 163 10.07 2.30 0.57
CA ALA A 163 9.96 2.97 1.85
C ALA A 163 10.84 2.24 2.87
N ASP A 164 11.71 2.99 3.56
CA ASP A 164 12.67 2.45 4.53
C ASP A 164 12.42 3.03 5.90
N ILE A 165 12.33 2.17 6.92
CA ILE A 165 12.21 2.58 8.31
C ILE A 165 13.57 2.42 8.99
N TYR A 166 14.10 3.50 9.55
CA TYR A 166 15.37 3.53 10.27
C TYR A 166 15.13 3.72 11.76
N ALA A 167 15.81 2.92 12.57
CA ALA A 167 15.95 3.19 14.00
C ALA A 167 16.85 4.43 14.22
N PRO A 168 16.76 5.10 15.39
CA PRO A 168 17.60 6.26 15.69
C PRO A 168 19.08 5.97 15.50
N ASN A 169 19.79 6.89 14.83
CA ASN A 169 21.23 6.81 14.58
C ASN A 169 21.68 5.59 13.75
N SER A 170 20.77 4.92 13.04
CA SER A 170 21.10 3.83 12.11
C SER A 170 21.17 4.33 10.67
N ASN A 171 22.19 3.87 9.93
CA ASN A 171 22.28 4.05 8.48
C ASN A 171 21.76 2.83 7.69
N THR A 172 21.34 1.78 8.40
CA THR A 172 20.75 0.58 7.81
C THR A 172 19.25 0.54 8.14
N PRO A 173 18.36 0.31 7.16
CA PRO A 173 16.94 0.14 7.43
C PRO A 173 16.69 -1.02 8.41
N ALA A 174 15.83 -0.79 9.39
CA ALA A 174 15.32 -1.82 10.29
C ALA A 174 14.20 -2.64 9.62
N LEU A 175 13.43 -2.00 8.74
CA LEU A 175 12.41 -2.61 7.87
C LEU A 175 12.42 -1.89 6.52
N SER A 176 12.10 -2.62 5.46
CA SER A 176 11.93 -2.05 4.13
C SER A 176 10.66 -2.58 3.48
N ALA A 177 9.92 -1.68 2.84
CA ALA A 177 8.95 -2.04 1.81
C ALA A 177 9.61 -1.79 0.44
N ALA A 178 10.09 -2.86 -0.20
CA ALA A 178 10.77 -2.84 -1.49
C ALA A 178 10.50 -4.13 -2.29
N GLY A 179 10.86 -4.14 -3.58
CA GLY A 179 10.78 -5.35 -4.42
C GLY A 179 9.48 -5.55 -5.19
N GLY A 180 8.55 -4.60 -5.12
CA GLY A 180 7.39 -4.55 -6.02
C GLY A 180 7.80 -4.19 -7.46
N HIS A 181 6.85 -4.33 -8.39
CA HIS A 181 7.07 -4.01 -9.80
C HIS A 181 7.51 -2.55 -9.99
N ALA A 182 8.46 -2.32 -10.89
CA ALA A 182 8.92 -0.97 -11.21
C ALA A 182 7.81 -0.17 -11.91
N VAL A 183 7.83 1.15 -11.71
CA VAL A 183 6.97 2.06 -12.46
C VAL A 183 7.56 2.25 -13.86
N THR A 184 6.75 2.02 -14.90
CA THR A 184 7.15 2.18 -16.30
C THR A 184 6.17 3.12 -17.02
N SER A 185 6.59 3.63 -18.19
CA SER A 185 5.74 4.52 -19.00
C SER A 185 4.74 3.76 -19.87
N GLU A 186 5.05 2.50 -20.22
CA GLU A 186 4.23 1.65 -21.10
C GLU A 186 4.26 0.20 -20.61
N PRO A 187 3.19 -0.57 -20.84
CA PRO A 187 3.14 -1.97 -20.46
C PRO A 187 4.14 -2.79 -21.29
N SER A 188 4.62 -3.89 -20.71
CA SER A 188 5.46 -4.87 -21.40
C SER A 188 4.74 -6.21 -21.52
N LEU A 189 5.15 -7.01 -22.51
CA LEU A 189 4.71 -8.39 -22.64
C LEU A 189 4.92 -9.18 -21.32
N PRO A 190 4.03 -10.13 -20.97
CA PRO A 190 3.03 -10.76 -21.85
C PRO A 190 1.61 -10.21 -21.74
N SER A 191 1.26 -9.41 -20.72
CA SER A 191 -0.12 -8.97 -20.51
C SER A 191 -0.50 -7.76 -21.37
N ASN A 192 0.45 -6.93 -21.80
CA ASN A 192 0.23 -5.66 -22.52
C ASN A 192 -0.83 -4.73 -21.89
N ILE A 193 -1.27 -5.02 -20.66
CA ILE A 193 -2.32 -4.29 -19.98
C ILE A 193 -1.67 -3.16 -19.18
N CYS A 194 -2.20 -1.96 -19.37
CA CYS A 194 -1.88 -0.77 -18.59
C CYS A 194 -2.56 -0.90 -17.23
N ASN A 195 -1.99 -1.74 -16.38
CA ASN A 195 -2.61 -2.16 -15.15
C ASN A 195 -2.50 -1.09 -14.06
N PHE A 196 -3.62 -0.41 -13.77
CA PHE A 196 -3.71 0.62 -12.74
C PHE A 196 -3.93 0.06 -11.32
N ASN A 197 -3.89 -1.26 -11.16
CA ASN A 197 -3.85 -1.91 -9.86
C ASN A 197 -2.63 -1.42 -9.05
N PHE A 198 -2.77 -1.44 -7.73
CA PHE A 198 -1.69 -1.07 -6.82
C PHE A 198 -0.72 -2.23 -6.62
N GLN A 199 0.57 -1.91 -6.67
CA GLN A 199 1.58 -2.72 -5.98
C GLN A 199 1.47 -2.43 -4.50
N VAL A 200 1.28 -3.45 -3.67
CA VAL A 200 1.19 -3.33 -2.22
C VAL A 200 2.35 -4.10 -1.59
N VAL A 201 3.29 -3.37 -1.00
CA VAL A 201 4.54 -3.94 -0.52
C VAL A 201 4.58 -3.83 1.01
N PRO A 202 4.58 -4.95 1.75
CA PRO A 202 4.65 -4.92 3.21
C PRO A 202 6.03 -4.44 3.69
N PHE A 203 6.08 -3.88 4.90
CA PHE A 203 7.35 -3.67 5.61
C PHE A 203 7.83 -5.00 6.21
N THR A 204 9.03 -5.45 5.82
CA THR A 204 9.67 -6.67 6.32
C THR A 204 11.12 -6.45 6.71
#